data_AF-A0A3B0XEU2-F1
#
_entry.id   AF-A0A3B0XEU2-F1
#
_cell.length_a   1.000
_cell.length_b   1.000
_cell.length_c   1.000
_cell.angle_alpha   90.00
_cell.angle_beta   90.00
_cell.angle_gamma   90.00
#
_symmetry.space_group_name_H-M   'P 1'
#
loop_
_entity.id
_entity.type
_entity.pdbx_description
1 polymer ?
#
loop_
_entity_poly.entity_id
_entity_poly.type
_entity_poly.pdbx_seq_one_letter_code
_entity_poly.pdbx_strand_id
1 'polypeptide(L)' 'MSEIKKHWESIYSNKSSLEVSGGASTLVDHLYDDGYLNLSVLDISANALACAQARLGHKAVGITWYEENVLAFYPPKHFS' A
#
# COMPACT_ATOMS: atom_id res chain seq x y z
N MET A 1 -14.06 -3.81 -27.56
CA MET A 1 -14.18 -3.97 -26.09
C MET A 1 -12.83 -4.10 -25.36
N SER A 2 -11.67 -4.01 -26.03
CA SER A 2 -10.35 -4.20 -25.39
C SER A 2 -9.61 -2.90 -25.02
N GLU A 3 -9.92 -1.76 -25.64
CA GLU A 3 -9.15 -0.52 -25.45
C GLU A 3 -9.56 0.26 -24.19
N ILE A 4 -10.86 0.27 -23.86
CA ILE A 4 -11.35 0.88 -22.62
C ILE A 4 -10.81 0.12 -21.40
N LYS A 5 -10.57 -1.20 -21.55
CA LYS A 5 -10.09 -2.03 -20.44
C LYS A 5 -8.64 -1.69 -20.03
N LYS A 6 -7.78 -1.57 -21.02
CA LYS A 6 -6.37 -1.15 -20.83
C LYS A 6 -6.25 0.29 -20.31
N HIS A 7 -7.17 1.16 -20.69
CA HIS A 7 -7.15 2.55 -20.24
C HIS A 7 -7.43 2.67 -18.73
N TRP A 8 -8.37 1.90 -18.17
CA TRP A 8 -8.61 1.94 -16.72
C TRP A 8 -7.49 1.26 -15.91
N GLU A 9 -6.94 0.13 -16.37
CA GLU A 9 -5.80 -0.54 -15.70
C GLU A 9 -4.58 0.39 -15.58
N SER A 10 -4.31 1.18 -16.62
CA SER A 10 -3.22 2.17 -16.64
C SER A 10 -3.44 3.35 -15.67
N ILE A 11 -4.68 3.82 -15.51
CA ILE A 11 -5.01 4.93 -14.61
C ILE A 11 -4.85 4.54 -13.14
N TYR A 12 -5.17 3.30 -12.76
CA TYR A 12 -4.97 2.78 -11.40
C TYR A 12 -3.53 2.37 -11.13
N SER A 13 -2.78 1.95 -12.15
CA SER A 13 -1.37 1.55 -12.02
C SER A 13 -0.43 2.70 -11.60
N ASN A 14 -0.82 3.96 -11.85
CA ASN A 14 0.04 5.13 -11.63
C ASN A 14 -0.42 6.08 -10.51
N LYS A 15 -1.35 5.65 -9.65
CA LYS A 15 -1.77 6.41 -8.48
C LYS A 15 -1.06 5.87 -7.23
N SER A 16 -0.43 6.76 -6.47
CA SER A 16 0.11 6.40 -5.16
C SER A 16 -1.05 6.24 -4.19
N SER A 17 -1.41 5.01 -3.84
CA SER A 17 -2.42 4.75 -2.82
C SER A 17 -1.74 4.52 -1.46
N LEU A 18 -2.14 5.30 -0.46
CA LEU A 18 -1.75 5.09 0.94
C LEU A 18 -2.82 4.27 1.62
N GLU A 19 -2.40 3.17 2.22
CA GLU A 19 -3.20 2.48 3.19
C GLU A 19 -2.86 3.04 4.58
N VAL A 20 -3.79 3.85 5.09
CA VAL A 20 -3.72 4.38 6.44
C VAL A 20 -4.27 3.29 7.37
N SER A 21 -3.42 2.75 8.25
CA SER A 21 -3.68 1.68 9.22
C SER A 21 -3.84 0.27 8.62
N GLY A 22 -2.71 -0.32 8.21
CA GLY A 22 -2.64 -1.68 7.68
C GLY A 22 -2.06 -2.74 8.63
N GLY A 23 -1.70 -2.40 9.88
CA GLY A 23 -0.78 -3.20 10.70
C GLY A 23 -1.09 -4.69 10.80
N ALA A 24 -2.35 -5.09 10.88
CA ALA A 24 -2.78 -6.50 10.80
C ALA A 24 -3.76 -6.79 9.65
N SER A 25 -4.11 -5.77 8.87
CA SER A 25 -5.03 -5.90 7.74
C SER A 25 -4.38 -6.68 6.61
N THR A 26 -5.18 -7.38 5.81
CA THR A 26 -4.74 -8.04 4.56
C THR A 26 -5.05 -7.21 3.32
N LEU A 27 -5.55 -5.98 3.47
CA LEU A 27 -5.89 -5.13 2.33
C LEU A 27 -4.66 -4.81 1.46
N VAL A 28 -3.49 -4.59 2.08
CA VAL A 28 -2.23 -4.43 1.32
C VAL A 28 -1.89 -5.66 0.46
N ASP A 29 -2.24 -6.88 0.89
CA ASP A 29 -2.05 -8.09 0.11
C ASP A 29 -2.93 -8.08 -1.15
N HIS A 30 -4.21 -7.74 -0.95
CA HIS A 30 -5.18 -7.69 -2.04
C HIS A 30 -4.83 -6.59 -3.04
N LEU A 31 -4.44 -5.40 -2.58
CA LEU A 31 -4.02 -4.31 -3.46
C LEU A 31 -2.76 -4.69 -4.24
N TYR A 32 -1.79 -5.35 -3.60
CA TYR A 32 -0.61 -5.83 -4.33
C TYR A 32 -0.99 -6.85 -5.41
N ASP A 33 -1.86 -7.81 -5.07
CA ASP A 33 -2.30 -8.86 -5.99
C ASP A 33 -3.19 -8.32 -7.14
N ASP A 34 -3.91 -7.23 -6.90
CA ASP A 34 -4.69 -6.49 -7.91
C ASP A 34 -3.82 -5.61 -8.82
N GLY A 35 -2.49 -5.62 -8.62
CA GLY A 35 -1.52 -4.97 -9.49
C GLY A 35 -1.27 -3.49 -9.18
N TYR A 36 -1.65 -3.03 -7.98
CA TYR A 36 -1.30 -1.68 -7.53
C TYR A 36 0.20 -1.57 -7.32
N LEU A 37 0.79 -0.52 -7.90
CA LEU A 37 2.20 -0.19 -7.78
C LEU A 37 2.30 1.08 -6.94
N ASN A 38 3.29 1.19 -6.06
CA ASN A 38 3.49 2.32 -5.12
C ASN A 38 2.64 2.32 -3.84
N LEU A 39 2.48 1.15 -3.23
CA LEU A 39 1.78 0.99 -1.97
C LEU A 39 2.58 1.58 -0.79
N SER A 40 1.85 2.12 0.17
CA SER A 40 2.40 2.59 1.44
C SER A 40 1.52 2.11 2.57
N VAL A 41 2.13 1.58 3.63
CA VAL A 41 1.44 1.12 4.84
C VAL A 41 1.90 1.96 6.01
N LEU A 42 0.94 2.55 6.71
CA LEU A 42 1.18 3.26 7.96
C LEU A 42 0.55 2.49 9.13
N ASP A 43 1.29 2.31 10.22
CA ASP A 43 0.76 1.83 11.49
C ASP A 43 1.60 2.38 12.65
N ILE A 44 1.01 2.56 13.84
CA ILE A 44 1.77 3.01 15.02
C ILE A 44 2.56 1.85 15.67
N SER A 45 2.25 0.60 15.32
CA SER A 45 2.84 -0.59 15.91
C SER A 45 3.90 -1.22 15.00
N ALA A 46 5.18 -1.11 15.39
CA ALA A 46 6.28 -1.86 14.77
C ALA A 46 5.96 -3.36 14.62
N ASN A 47 5.34 -3.97 15.64
CA ASN A 47 5.06 -5.40 15.62
C ASN A 47 4.02 -5.74 14.55
N ALA A 48 3.03 -4.89 14.36
CA ALA A 48 2.02 -5.08 13.33
C ALA A 48 2.67 -4.99 11.92
N LEU A 49 3.49 -3.96 11.68
CA LEU A 49 4.26 -3.83 10.44
C LEU A 49 5.16 -5.04 10.17
N ALA A 50 5.86 -5.54 11.19
CA ALA A 50 6.69 -6.74 11.07
C ALA A 50 5.86 -7.99 10.72
N CYS A 51 4.68 -8.17 11.31
CA CYS A 51 3.76 -9.25 10.95
C CYS A 51 3.32 -9.15 9.48
N ALA A 52 2.94 -7.96 9.01
CA ALA A 52 2.54 -7.73 7.62
C ALA A 52 3.70 -7.97 6.64
N GLN A 53 4.90 -7.46 6.95
CA GLN A 53 6.12 -7.71 6.15
C GLN A 53 6.46 -9.20 6.06
N ALA A 54 6.40 -9.93 7.19
CA ALA A 54 6.66 -11.36 7.22
C ALA A 54 5.64 -12.15 6.38
N ARG A 55 4.35 -11.77 6.45
CA ARG A 55 3.27 -12.37 5.65
C ARG A 55 3.43 -12.11 4.15
N LEU A 56 3.82 -10.90 3.76
CA LEU A 56 4.05 -10.51 2.35
C LEU A 56 5.35 -11.07 1.77
N GLY A 57 6.32 -11.41 2.62
CA GLY A 57 7.62 -11.94 2.21
C GLY A 57 8.32 -10.99 1.22
N HIS A 58 8.75 -11.52 0.07
CA HIS A 58 9.45 -10.73 -0.94
C HIS A 58 8.64 -9.55 -1.49
N LYS A 59 7.29 -9.62 -1.46
CA LYS A 59 6.41 -8.54 -1.93
C LYS A 59 6.58 -7.27 -1.10
N ALA A 60 6.98 -7.38 0.16
CA ALA A 60 7.17 -6.26 1.08
C ALA A 60 8.26 -5.27 0.64
N VAL A 61 9.20 -5.71 -0.21
CA VAL A 61 10.32 -4.88 -0.70
C VAL A 61 9.84 -3.69 -1.54
N GLY A 62 8.72 -3.84 -2.25
CA GLY A 62 8.14 -2.79 -3.09
C GLY A 62 7.21 -1.83 -2.35
N ILE A 63 7.03 -2.00 -1.03
CA ILE A 63 6.07 -1.26 -0.22
C ILE A 63 6.82 -0.29 0.69
N THR A 64 6.31 0.94 0.81
CA THR A 64 6.85 1.91 1.78
C THR A 64 6.15 1.75 3.12
N TRP A 65 6.92 1.70 4.22
CA TRP A 65 6.39 1.42 5.56
C TRP A 65 6.62 2.64 6.46
N TYR A 66 5.58 3.05 7.20
CA TYR A 66 5.63 4.17 8.14
C TYR A 66 5.19 3.69 9.52
N GLU A 67 6.11 3.66 10.47
CA GLU A 67 5.80 3.44 11.90
C GLU A 67 5.51 4.79 12.58
N GLU A 68 4.29 5.27 12.45
CA GLU A 68 3.94 6.63 12.88
C GLU A 68 2.50 6.71 13.40
N ASN A 69 2.25 7.66 14.28
CA ASN A 69 0.89 8.01 14.67
C ASN A 69 0.21 8.75 13.50
N VAL A 70 -0.91 8.23 13.00
CA VAL A 70 -1.69 8.85 11.92
C VAL A 70 -2.06 10.32 12.19
N LEU A 71 -2.28 10.70 13.46
CA LEU A 71 -2.61 12.08 13.83
C LEU A 71 -1.43 13.03 13.71
N ALA A 72 -0.20 12.49 13.73
CA ALA A 72 1.05 13.25 13.59
C ALA A 72 1.71 13.03 12.22
N PHE A 73 1.17 12.13 11.40
CA PHE A 73 1.78 11.76 10.13
C PHE A 73 1.68 12.89 9.10
N TYR A 74 2.84 13.34 8.63
CA TYR A 74 2.93 14.27 7.51
C TYR A 74 3.29 13.50 6.24
N PRO A 75 2.35 13.31 5.31
CA PRO A 75 2.59 12.51 4.13
C PRO A 75 3.64 13.16 3.22
N PRO A 76 4.74 12.47 2.85
CA PRO A 76 5.81 13.05 2.03
C PRO A 76 5.40 13.22 0.55
N LYS A 77 4.26 12.65 0.17
CA LYS A 77 3.67 12.74 -1.16
C LYS A 77 2.15 12.73 -1.06
N HIS A 78 1.48 13.20 -2.10
CA HIS A 78 0.03 13.07 -2.20
C HIS A 78 -0.36 11.61 -2.44
N PHE A 79 -1.42 11.17 -1.78
CA PHE A 79 -1.99 9.83 -1.95
C PHE A 79 -3.41 9.93 -2.51
N SER A 80 -3.84 8.94 -3.31
CA SER A 80 -5.05 9.02 -4.15
C SER A 80 -5.84 7.72 -4.19
#